data_AF-A0A3B1B6K0-F1
#
_entry.id   AF-A0A3B1B6K0-F1
#
_cell.length_a   1.000
_cell.length_b   1.000
_cell.length_c   1.000
_cell.angle_alpha   90.00
_cell.angle_beta   90.00
_cell.angle_gamma   90.00
#
_symmetry.space_group_name_H-M   'P 1'
#
loop_
_entity.id
_entity.type
_entity.pdbx_description
1 polymer ?
#
loop_
_entity_poly.entity_id
_entity_poly.type
_entity_poly.pdbx_seq_one_letter_code
_entity_poly.pdbx_strand_id
1 'polypeptide(L)'
;MMTDKNPKPELLMITELGGYPDFSSVYREAGFKSIQIHTVRKAMRALKKMCPAVIVAEFNYQSDFRDRTSSLESLMAVLQKMPETEVIIFYEKEFAHQLQRLTDRFPVCLALSYPIEIVKLEQMINKLAG
;
A
#
# COMPACT_ATOMS: atom_id res chain seq x y z
N MET A 1 29.71 -15.71 -14.63
CA MET A 1 28.68 -15.60 -13.57
C MET A 1 28.54 -14.13 -13.22
N MET A 2 27.66 -13.41 -13.92
CA MET A 2 27.36 -12.01 -13.59
C MET A 2 26.38 -12.04 -12.41
N THR A 3 26.79 -11.49 -11.28
CA THR A 3 25.89 -11.28 -10.14
C THR A 3 25.00 -10.09 -10.49
N ASP A 4 23.70 -10.32 -10.62
CA ASP A 4 22.71 -9.24 -10.69
C ASP A 4 22.87 -8.37 -9.44
N LYS A 5 23.53 -7.23 -9.64
CA LYS A 5 23.93 -6.30 -8.59
C LYS A 5 22.99 -5.10 -8.48
N ASN A 6 21.77 -5.23 -9.01
CA ASN A 6 20.74 -4.22 -8.76
C ASN A 6 19.86 -4.68 -7.59
N PRO A 7 19.78 -3.89 -6.50
CA PRO A 7 18.90 -4.23 -5.38
C PRO A 7 17.45 -4.25 -5.88
N LYS A 8 16.73 -5.33 -5.60
CA LYS A 8 15.30 -5.44 -5.89
C LYS A 8 14.55 -4.26 -5.25
N PRO A 9 13.63 -3.59 -5.97
CA PRO A 9 12.84 -2.51 -5.39
C PRO A 9 12.05 -3.01 -4.19
N GLU A 10 11.95 -2.19 -3.15
CA GLU A 10 11.25 -2.55 -1.92
C GLU A 10 9.76 -2.27 -2.06
N LEU A 11 8.93 -3.22 -1.62
CA LEU A 11 7.49 -3.07 -1.49
C LEU A 11 7.12 -3.15 0.00
N LEU A 12 6.43 -2.15 0.52
CA LEU A 12 5.99 -2.12 1.91
C LEU A 12 4.50 -2.47 2.03
N MET A 13 4.19 -3.58 2.69
CA MET A 13 2.82 -3.91 3.11
C MET A 13 2.53 -3.35 4.50
N ILE A 14 1.39 -2.66 4.62
CA ILE A 14 0.85 -2.15 5.88
C ILE A 14 -0.49 -2.84 6.15
N THR A 15 -0.49 -3.81 7.06
CA THR A 15 -1.62 -4.69 7.38
C THR A 15 -2.05 -4.45 8.83
N GLU A 16 -3.12 -3.67 9.10
CA GLU A 16 -3.51 -3.32 10.47
C GLU A 16 -4.51 -4.32 11.06
N LEU A 17 -5.55 -4.66 10.31
CA LEU A 17 -6.58 -5.63 10.71
C LEU A 17 -6.35 -7.00 10.08
N GLY A 18 -5.73 -7.05 8.90
CA GLY A 18 -5.63 -8.26 8.09
C GLY A 18 -6.98 -8.65 7.49
N GLY A 19 -7.09 -9.89 7.01
CA GLY A 19 -8.33 -10.40 6.41
C GLY A 19 -8.21 -10.79 4.93
N TYR A 20 -7.04 -10.62 4.32
CA TYR A 20 -6.72 -11.16 2.99
C TYR A 20 -5.69 -12.30 3.04
N PRO A 21 -5.65 -13.13 1.99
CA PRO A 21 -4.57 -14.08 1.77
C PRO A 21 -3.20 -13.42 1.77
N ASP A 22 -2.14 -14.17 2.11
CA ASP A 22 -0.79 -13.67 1.93
C ASP A 22 -0.47 -13.52 0.43
N PHE A 23 -0.26 -12.28 -0.02
CA PHE A 23 0.13 -11.95 -1.39
C PHE A 23 1.64 -11.76 -1.56
N SER A 24 2.46 -12.13 -0.56
CA SER A 24 3.92 -12.03 -0.63
C SER A 24 4.52 -12.74 -1.84
N SER A 25 3.91 -13.84 -2.32
CA SER A 25 4.31 -14.54 -3.54
C SER A 25 4.16 -13.66 -4.78
N VAL A 26 3.01 -12.99 -4.94
CA VAL A 26 2.71 -12.09 -6.07
C VAL A 26 3.78 -10.99 -6.17
N TYR A 27 4.12 -10.36 -5.05
CA TYR A 27 5.13 -9.29 -5.04
C TYR A 27 6.54 -9.81 -5.35
N ARG A 28 6.90 -10.97 -4.79
CA ARG A 28 8.21 -11.58 -5.00
C ARG A 28 8.41 -12.04 -6.44
N GLU A 29 7.38 -12.61 -7.06
CA GLU A 29 7.37 -13.06 -8.45
C GLU A 29 7.50 -11.87 -9.42
N ALA A 30 6.90 -10.74 -9.08
CA ALA A 30 7.11 -9.48 -9.79
C ALA A 30 8.47 -8.80 -9.52
N GLY A 31 9.33 -9.41 -8.71
CA GLY A 31 10.70 -8.94 -8.49
C GLY A 31 10.88 -7.97 -7.31
N PHE A 32 9.84 -7.70 -6.51
CA PHE A 32 9.96 -6.87 -5.32
C PHE A 32 10.57 -7.61 -4.13
N LYS A 33 11.21 -6.85 -3.25
CA LYS A 33 11.53 -7.27 -1.88
C LYS A 33 10.41 -6.77 -0.95
N SER A 34 9.50 -7.66 -0.56
CA SER A 34 8.37 -7.33 0.30
C SER A 34 8.78 -7.18 1.78
N ILE A 35 8.32 -6.12 2.42
CA ILE A 35 8.49 -5.84 3.86
C ILE A 35 7.09 -5.68 4.45
N GLN A 36 6.75 -6.43 5.51
CA GLN A 36 5.46 -6.31 6.17
C GLN A 36 5.56 -5.55 7.48
N ILE A 37 4.61 -4.63 7.69
CA ILE A 37 4.46 -3.86 8.92
C ILE A 37 2.99 -3.87 9.34
N HIS A 38 2.73 -4.05 10.63
CA HIS A 38 1.37 -4.24 11.14
C HIS A 38 0.74 -3.01 11.80
N THR A 39 1.38 -1.84 11.75
CA THR A 39 0.79 -0.60 12.25
C THR A 39 1.27 0.60 11.44
N VAL A 40 0.39 1.58 11.22
CA VAL A 40 0.80 2.83 10.56
C VAL A 40 1.92 3.53 11.32
N ARG A 41 1.92 3.52 12.66
CA ARG A 41 3.01 4.12 13.45
C ARG A 41 4.38 3.51 13.13
N LYS A 42 4.47 2.19 12.94
CA LYS A 42 5.71 1.53 12.55
C LYS A 42 6.07 1.86 11.10
N ALA A 43 5.08 1.92 10.20
CA ALA A 43 5.30 2.28 8.80
C ALA A 43 5.89 3.69 8.67
N MET A 44 5.32 4.65 9.40
CA MET A 44 5.82 6.04 9.45
C MET A 44 7.27 6.14 9.96
N ARG A 45 7.69 5.23 10.86
CA ARG A 45 9.10 5.17 11.30
C ARG A 45 10.00 4.52 10.26
N ALA A 46 9.49 3.53 9.53
CA ALA A 46 10.21 2.87 8.44
C ALA A 46 10.45 3.84 7.29
N LEU A 47 9.42 4.56 6.82
CA LEU A 47 9.49 5.53 5.71
C LEU A 47 10.46 6.70 5.94
N LYS A 48 10.94 6.92 7.18
CA LYS A 48 12.05 7.85 7.46
C LYS A 48 13.42 7.33 7.04
N LYS A 49 13.54 6.03 6.77
CA LYS A 49 14.79 5.30 6.53
C LYS A 49 14.80 4.53 5.21
N MET A 50 13.65 4.39 4.57
CA MET A 50 13.47 3.68 3.29
C MET A 50 12.52 4.45 2.40
N CYS A 51 12.71 4.33 1.09
CA CYS A 51 11.80 4.83 0.06
C CYS A 51 11.32 3.61 -0.75
N PRO A 52 10.21 2.95 -0.35
CA PRO A 52 9.70 1.83 -1.12
C PRO A 52 9.20 2.32 -2.48
N ALA A 53 9.37 1.49 -3.51
CA ALA A 53 8.80 1.76 -4.82
C ALA A 53 7.26 1.64 -4.77
N VAL A 54 6.75 0.71 -3.96
CA VAL A 54 5.32 0.43 -3.83
C VAL A 54 4.94 0.29 -2.37
N ILE A 55 3.80 0.86 -1.99
CA ILE A 55 3.13 0.61 -0.71
C ILE A 55 1.78 -0.04 -0.97
N VAL A 56 1.51 -1.13 -0.26
CA VAL A 56 0.17 -1.74 -0.19
C VAL A 56 -0.38 -1.51 1.21
N ALA A 57 -1.53 -0.86 1.33
CA ALA A 57 -2.11 -0.49 2.62
C ALA A 57 -3.61 -0.76 2.70
N GLU A 58 -4.11 -1.03 3.89
CA GLU A 58 -5.55 -1.14 4.16
C GLU A 58 -6.19 0.22 4.43
N PHE A 59 -7.36 0.45 3.85
CA PHE A 59 -8.28 1.51 4.26
C PHE A 59 -9.30 0.96 5.25
N ASN A 60 -8.96 1.07 6.53
CA ASN A 60 -9.83 0.71 7.63
C ASN A 60 -10.58 1.96 8.10
N TYR A 61 -11.80 2.16 7.61
CA TYR A 61 -12.64 3.28 8.04
C TYR A 61 -13.21 2.99 9.44
N GLN A 62 -13.02 3.92 10.38
CA GLN A 62 -13.57 3.82 11.73
C GLN A 62 -14.45 5.04 12.00
N SER A 63 -15.76 4.81 12.17
CA SER A 63 -16.74 5.87 12.40
C SER A 63 -16.53 6.65 13.71
N ASP A 64 -15.88 6.02 14.70
CA ASP A 64 -15.74 6.55 16.06
C ASP A 64 -14.55 7.49 16.23
N PHE A 65 -13.68 7.61 15.22
CA PHE A 65 -12.65 8.64 15.20
C PHE A 65 -13.28 10.00 14.86
N ARG A 66 -13.75 10.70 15.89
CA ARG A 66 -14.41 12.02 15.80
C ARG A 66 -13.63 13.08 15.01
N ASP A 67 -12.29 12.94 14.89
CA ASP A 67 -11.43 13.95 14.26
C ASP A 67 -10.50 13.43 13.14
N ARG A 68 -10.45 12.12 12.85
CA ARG A 68 -9.53 11.56 11.82
C ARG A 68 -10.14 10.39 11.06
N THR A 69 -10.34 10.58 9.78
CA THR A 69 -11.08 9.66 8.89
C THR A 69 -10.39 8.30 8.69
N SER A 70 -9.07 8.18 8.96
CA SER A 70 -8.31 6.91 9.04
C SER A 70 -6.85 7.18 9.48
N SER A 71 -6.16 6.18 10.06
CA SER A 71 -4.70 6.17 10.21
C SER A 71 -3.97 6.40 8.87
N LEU A 72 -4.61 6.01 7.76
CA LEU A 72 -4.11 6.15 6.40
C LEU A 72 -3.91 7.62 5.99
N GLU A 73 -4.72 8.57 6.48
CA GLU A 73 -4.51 10.01 6.18
C GLU A 73 -3.12 10.50 6.59
N SER A 74 -2.63 10.02 7.74
CA SER A 74 -1.30 10.39 8.23
C SER A 74 -0.19 9.79 7.36
N LEU A 75 -0.43 8.59 6.81
CA LEU A 75 0.45 7.97 5.84
C LEU A 75 0.47 8.78 4.54
N MET A 76 -0.70 9.12 4.00
CA MET A 76 -0.84 9.88 2.75
C MET A 76 -0.11 11.23 2.80
N ALA A 77 -0.16 11.93 3.94
CA ALA A 77 0.56 13.18 4.13
C ALA A 77 2.10 13.02 4.03
N VAL A 78 2.66 11.88 4.43
CA VAL A 78 4.09 11.59 4.23
C VAL A 78 4.39 11.27 2.78
N LEU A 79 3.51 10.52 2.12
CA LEU A 79 3.69 10.09 0.75
C LEU A 79 3.63 11.23 -0.27
N GLN A 80 3.02 12.37 0.07
CA GLN A 80 3.15 13.60 -0.72
C GLN A 80 4.60 14.05 -0.94
N LYS A 81 5.53 13.65 -0.06
CA LYS A 81 6.97 13.93 -0.17
C LYS A 81 7.74 12.83 -0.88
N MET A 82 7.07 11.78 -1.35
CA MET A 82 7.64 10.59 -1.96
C MET A 82 6.94 10.33 -3.32
N PRO A 83 7.12 11.23 -4.31
CA PRO A 83 6.35 11.19 -5.57
C PRO A 83 6.65 9.96 -6.44
N GLU A 84 7.76 9.26 -6.18
CA GLU A 84 8.14 8.02 -6.87
C GLU A 84 7.55 6.76 -6.20
N THR A 85 6.91 6.91 -5.04
CA THR A 85 6.27 5.80 -4.33
C THR A 85 4.82 5.66 -4.78
N GLU A 86 4.52 4.51 -5.38
CA GLU A 86 3.17 4.15 -5.81
C GLU A 86 2.38 3.50 -4.68
N VAL A 87 1.07 3.74 -4.62
CA VAL A 87 0.21 3.30 -3.51
C VAL A 87 -0.95 2.46 -4.03
N ILE A 88 -1.11 1.26 -3.47
CA ILE A 88 -2.27 0.39 -3.67
C ILE A 88 -3.05 0.33 -2.35
N ILE A 89 -4.32 0.70 -2.39
CA ILE A 89 -5.21 0.68 -1.23
C ILE A 89 -6.18 -0.50 -1.33
N PHE A 90 -6.20 -1.35 -0.31
CA PHE A 90 -7.22 -2.38 -0.13
C PHE A 90 -8.36 -1.83 0.74
N TYR A 91 -9.60 -1.97 0.31
CA TYR A 91 -10.74 -1.36 1.01
C TYR A 91 -12.02 -2.20 0.92
N GLU A 92 -12.92 -2.05 1.88
CA GLU A 92 -14.24 -2.66 1.81
C GLU A 92 -15.15 -1.86 0.86
N LYS A 93 -15.93 -2.54 0.02
CA LYS A 93 -16.79 -1.89 -0.99
C LYS A 93 -17.75 -0.87 -0.37
N GLU A 94 -18.25 -1.14 0.84
CA GLU A 94 -19.13 -0.24 1.58
C GLU A 94 -18.46 1.09 1.97
N PHE A 95 -17.13 1.15 2.02
CA PHE A 95 -16.36 2.35 2.33
C PHE A 95 -15.84 3.08 1.09
N ALA A 96 -16.32 2.74 -0.12
CA ALA A 96 -15.90 3.37 -1.37
C ALA A 96 -16.05 4.91 -1.34
N HIS A 97 -17.15 5.41 -0.78
CA HIS A 97 -17.41 6.86 -0.70
C HIS A 97 -16.44 7.58 0.24
N GLN A 98 -16.10 6.95 1.37
CA GLN A 98 -15.14 7.46 2.33
C GLN A 98 -13.72 7.44 1.77
N LEU A 99 -13.37 6.37 1.03
CA LEU A 99 -12.11 6.29 0.30
C LEU A 99 -12.02 7.39 -0.75
N GLN A 100 -13.10 7.67 -1.50
CA GLN A 100 -13.10 8.71 -2.52
C GLN A 100 -12.72 10.08 -1.94
N ARG A 101 -13.28 10.44 -0.77
CA ARG A 101 -12.93 11.69 -0.07
C ARG A 101 -11.44 11.76 0.32
N LEU A 102 -10.80 10.62 0.57
CA LEU A 102 -9.37 10.53 0.80
C LEU A 102 -8.61 10.72 -0.52
N THR A 103 -8.93 9.94 -1.55
CA THR A 103 -8.20 9.94 -2.83
C THR A 103 -8.35 11.25 -3.61
N ASP A 104 -9.46 11.98 -3.44
CA ASP A 104 -9.64 13.32 -4.02
C ASP A 104 -8.56 14.31 -3.53
N ARG A 105 -8.03 14.09 -2.32
CA ARG A 105 -6.94 14.89 -1.74
C ARG A 105 -5.55 14.33 -2.08
N PHE A 106 -5.49 13.09 -2.54
CA PHE A 106 -4.26 12.34 -2.79
C PHE A 106 -4.43 11.45 -4.04
N PRO A 107 -4.31 12.01 -5.26
CA PRO A 107 -4.71 11.33 -6.50
C PRO A 107 -3.79 10.17 -6.94
N VAL A 108 -2.68 9.92 -6.24
CA VAL A 108 -1.66 8.91 -6.61
C VAL A 108 -1.96 7.54 -5.98
N CYS A 109 -3.22 7.13 -5.99
CA CYS A 109 -3.64 5.87 -5.37
C CYS A 109 -4.38 4.99 -6.36
N LEU A 110 -3.88 3.77 -6.52
CA LEU A 110 -4.65 2.67 -7.08
C LEU A 110 -5.44 2.02 -5.93
N ALA A 111 -6.62 1.47 -6.23
CA ALA A 111 -7.48 0.87 -5.21
C ALA A 111 -8.07 -0.46 -5.66
N LEU A 112 -8.12 -1.43 -4.75
CA LEU A 112 -8.77 -2.73 -4.93
C LEU A 112 -9.75 -2.99 -3.78
N SER A 113 -10.98 -3.33 -4.13
CA SER A 113 -12.00 -3.65 -3.12
C SER A 113 -11.99 -5.13 -2.73
N TYR A 114 -12.38 -5.43 -1.49
CA TYR A 114 -12.60 -6.80 -1.06
C TYR A 114 -13.83 -7.44 -1.73
N PRO A 115 -13.81 -8.76 -2.02
CA PRO A 115 -12.63 -9.64 -1.96
C PRO A 115 -11.61 -9.28 -3.04
N ILE A 116 -10.32 -9.30 -2.69
CA ILE A 116 -9.23 -8.93 -3.61
C ILE A 116 -9.12 -9.98 -4.71
N GLU A 117 -9.39 -9.57 -5.95
CA GLU A 117 -9.17 -10.40 -7.14
C GLU A 117 -7.67 -10.49 -7.43
N ILE A 118 -7.08 -11.67 -7.19
CA ILE A 118 -5.64 -11.90 -7.34
C ILE A 118 -5.11 -11.51 -8.73
N VAL A 119 -5.86 -11.81 -9.79
CA VAL A 119 -5.49 -11.48 -11.18
C VAL A 119 -5.36 -9.96 -11.37
N LYS A 120 -6.22 -9.15 -10.73
CA LYS A 120 -6.12 -7.69 -10.78
C LYS A 120 -4.91 -7.19 -10.00
N LEU A 121 -4.64 -7.78 -8.84
CA LEU A 121 -3.45 -7.45 -8.04
C LEU A 121 -2.17 -7.75 -8.82
N GLU A 122 -2.06 -8.93 -9.43
CA GLU A 122 -0.92 -9.32 -10.27
C GLU A 122 -0.71 -8.35 -11.42
N GLN A 123 -1.77 -7.97 -12.15
CA GLN A 123 -1.68 -7.01 -13.24
C GLN A 123 -1.15 -5.64 -12.77
N MET A 124 -1.64 -5.15 -11.63
CA MET A 124 -1.20 -3.88 -11.07
C MET A 124 0.26 -3.95 -10.64
N ILE A 125 0.64 -4.99 -9.90
CA ILE A 125 2.01 -5.18 -9.41
C ILE A 125 2.99 -5.35 -10.57
N ASN A 126 2.66 -6.14 -11.58
CA ASN A 126 3.52 -6.32 -12.75
C ASN A 126 3.70 -5.02 -13.55
N LYS A 127 2.67 -4.17 -13.62
CA LYS A 127 2.78 -2.84 -14.22
C LYS A 127 3.72 -1.92 -13.45
N LEU A 128 3.76 -2.06 -12.12
CA LEU A 128 4.64 -1.27 -11.25
C LEU A 128 6.09 -1.80 -11.18
N ALA A 129 6.32 -3.05 -11.58
CA ALA A 129 7.64 -3.66 -11.64
C ALA A 129 8.44 -3.31 -12.90
N GLY A 130 7.77 -2.78 -13.93
CA GLY A 130 8.31 -2.49 -15.26
C GLY A 130 9.08 -1.19 -15.36
#